data_AF-E6QJC0-F1
#
_entry.id   AF-E6QJC0-F1
#
_cell.length_a   1.000
_cell.length_b   1.000
_cell.length_c   1.000
_cell.angle_alpha   90.00
_cell.angle_beta   90.00
_cell.angle_gamma   90.00
#
_symmetry.space_group_name_H-M   'P 1'
#
loop_
_entity.id
_entity.type
_entity.pdbx_description
1 polymer ?
#
loop_
_entity_poly.entity_id
_entity_poly.type
_entity_poly.pdbx_seq_one_letter_code
_entity_poly.pdbx_strand_id
1 'polypeptide(L)'
;MASRAQQRVSEVLFVQTHPPVIAIASSHKKAMQDRFSFHLDGPVNVVAFNLASAMGWSMEFAKPQPSFMPSIYIDQHDSGVQQMLDAINRQIMPTAILRAEPHDRKLVLQVPTKAEVQAAVLKGYFPTPTSWFKGAKKQPA
;
A
#
# COMPACT_ATOMS: atom_id res chain seq x y z
N MET A 1 -10.28 -30.63 -13.85
CA MET A 1 -10.40 -29.81 -12.62
C MET A 1 -9.19 -29.94 -11.66
N ALA A 2 -8.05 -30.50 -12.08
CA ALA A 2 -6.87 -30.68 -11.23
C ALA A 2 -5.91 -29.46 -11.17
N SER A 3 -5.90 -28.59 -12.19
CA SER A 3 -4.94 -27.47 -12.26
C SER A 3 -5.15 -26.37 -11.22
N ARG A 4 -6.39 -26.14 -10.74
CA ARG A 4 -6.67 -25.13 -9.69
C ARG A 4 -6.15 -25.57 -8.32
N ALA A 5 -6.06 -26.88 -8.07
CA ALA A 5 -5.52 -27.40 -6.81
C ALA A 5 -3.99 -27.25 -6.78
N GLN A 6 -3.31 -27.50 -7.90
CA GLN A 6 -1.85 -27.33 -8.01
C GLN A 6 -1.42 -25.86 -7.91
N GLN A 7 -2.17 -24.91 -8.48
CA GLN A 7 -1.87 -23.48 -8.32
C GLN A 7 -1.95 -23.00 -6.88
N ARG A 8 -2.95 -23.48 -6.12
CA ARG A 8 -3.09 -23.12 -4.70
C ARG A 8 -1.96 -23.71 -3.85
N VAL A 9 -1.52 -24.93 -4.16
CA VAL A 9 -0.39 -25.57 -3.46
C VAL A 9 0.93 -24.85 -3.79
N SER A 10 1.11 -24.37 -5.03
CA SER A 10 2.29 -23.58 -5.38
C SER A 10 2.31 -22.20 -4.73
N GLU A 11 1.15 -21.53 -4.60
CA GLU A 11 1.05 -20.26 -3.86
C GLU A 11 1.36 -20.45 -2.37
N VAL A 12 0.85 -21.51 -1.74
CA VAL A 12 1.10 -21.81 -0.32
C VAL A 12 2.58 -22.16 -0.07
N LEU A 13 3.24 -22.86 -0.99
CA LEU A 13 4.67 -23.16 -0.89
C LEU A 13 5.55 -21.91 -1.10
N PHE A 14 5.17 -21.01 -2.00
CA PHE A 14 5.92 -19.78 -2.28
C PHE A 14 6.01 -18.89 -1.02
N VAL A 15 4.89 -18.77 -0.29
CA VAL A 15 4.81 -18.03 0.99
C VAL A 15 5.66 -18.66 2.11
N GLN A 16 5.87 -19.98 2.08
CA GLN A 16 6.71 -20.67 3.09
C GLN A 16 8.21 -20.61 2.81
N THR A 17 8.62 -20.51 1.53
CA THR A 17 10.05 -20.58 1.17
C THR A 17 10.77 -19.25 1.18
N HIS A 18 10.07 -18.12 1.23
CA HIS A 18 10.67 -16.78 1.21
C HIS A 18 10.25 -16.02 2.47
N PRO A 19 11.15 -15.89 3.48
CA PRO A 19 10.85 -15.04 4.61
C PRO A 19 10.55 -13.61 4.12
N PRO A 20 9.76 -12.82 4.86
CA PRO A 20 9.57 -11.41 4.51
C PRO A 20 10.94 -10.72 4.50
N VAL A 21 11.39 -10.33 3.31
CA VAL A 21 12.72 -9.76 3.08
C VAL A 21 12.54 -8.37 2.51
N ILE A 22 13.16 -7.39 3.15
CA ILE A 22 13.27 -6.02 2.65
C ILE A 22 14.75 -5.77 2.37
N ALA A 23 15.12 -5.67 1.10
CA ALA A 23 16.47 -5.33 0.66
C ALA A 23 16.46 -3.90 0.08
N ILE A 24 17.36 -3.06 0.58
CA ILE A 24 17.43 -1.64 0.23
C ILE A 24 18.76 -1.37 -0.46
N ALA A 25 18.71 -0.96 -1.72
CA ALA A 25 19.86 -0.38 -2.39
C ALA A 25 19.97 1.08 -1.95
N SER A 26 20.75 1.33 -0.89
CA SER A 26 20.89 2.65 -0.28
C SER A 26 21.68 3.61 -1.16
N SER A 27 21.09 4.76 -1.48
CA SER A 27 21.77 5.95 -1.98
C SER A 27 22.24 6.78 -0.80
N HIS A 28 23.54 6.99 -0.66
CA HIS A 28 24.14 7.86 0.37
C HIS A 28 23.64 9.32 0.33
N LYS A 29 22.83 9.72 -0.66
CA LYS A 29 22.41 11.12 -0.87
C LYS A 29 20.92 11.38 -0.64
N LYS A 30 20.00 10.42 -0.88
CA LYS A 30 18.54 10.65 -0.76
C LYS A 30 17.74 9.35 -0.57
N ALA A 31 17.12 9.16 0.59
CA ALA A 31 16.25 8.01 0.88
C ALA A 31 15.06 7.84 -0.10
N MET A 32 14.60 8.92 -0.76
CA MET A 32 13.57 8.82 -1.82
C MET A 32 14.09 8.25 -3.15
N GLN A 33 15.41 8.18 -3.34
CA GLN A 33 16.04 7.58 -4.52
C GLN A 33 16.47 6.13 -4.28
N ASP A 34 16.30 5.64 -3.04
CA ASP A 34 16.59 4.25 -2.72
C ASP A 34 15.63 3.35 -3.50
N ARG A 35 16.19 2.25 -4.00
CA ARG A 35 15.43 1.22 -4.70
C ARG A 35 15.26 0.03 -3.77
N PHE A 36 14.03 -0.41 -3.64
CA PHE A 36 13.61 -1.41 -2.69
C PHE A 36 13.22 -2.67 -3.43
N SER A 37 13.72 -3.80 -2.94
CA SER A 37 13.17 -5.11 -3.27
C SER A 37 12.53 -5.67 -2.01
N PHE A 38 11.23 -5.94 -2.07
CA PHE A 38 10.48 -6.37 -0.91
C PHE A 38 9.45 -7.43 -1.28
N HIS A 39 9.42 -8.44 -0.42
CA HIS A 39 8.42 -9.49 -0.42
C HIS A 39 7.74 -9.44 0.95
N LEU A 40 6.51 -8.94 1.00
CA LEU A 40 5.78 -8.66 2.24
C LEU A 40 4.37 -9.20 2.13
N ASP A 41 4.00 -10.03 3.11
CA ASP A 41 2.66 -10.55 3.31
C ASP A 41 2.22 -10.27 4.74
N GLY A 42 1.02 -9.71 4.90
CA GLY A 42 0.36 -9.56 6.20
C GLY A 42 -0.34 -8.22 6.40
N PRO A 43 -0.77 -7.93 7.65
CA PRO A 43 -1.48 -6.71 8.00
C PRO A 43 -0.68 -5.44 7.66
N VAL A 44 -1.32 -4.45 7.02
CA VAL A 44 -0.60 -3.25 6.52
C VAL A 44 0.12 -2.47 7.63
N ASN A 45 -0.37 -2.48 8.87
CA ASN A 45 0.32 -1.83 9.99
C ASN A 45 1.69 -2.47 10.28
N VAL A 46 1.78 -3.80 10.20
CA VAL A 46 3.03 -4.54 10.40
C VAL A 46 3.96 -4.32 9.21
N VAL A 47 3.42 -4.40 8.00
CA VAL A 47 4.16 -4.16 6.75
C VAL A 47 4.74 -2.74 6.74
N ALA A 48 3.94 -1.73 7.06
CA ALA A 48 4.36 -0.34 7.09
C ALA A 48 5.39 -0.06 8.19
N PHE A 49 5.25 -0.69 9.36
CA PHE A 49 6.24 -0.59 10.44
C PHE A 49 7.59 -1.19 10.03
N ASN A 50 7.60 -2.40 9.48
CA ASN A 50 8.81 -3.06 8.99
C ASN A 50 9.48 -2.25 7.88
N LEU A 51 8.68 -1.67 6.98
CA LEU A 51 9.15 -0.81 5.91
C LEU A 51 9.79 0.48 6.45
N ALA A 52 9.14 1.17 7.37
CA ALA A 52 9.69 2.36 8.02
C ALA A 52 11.03 2.03 8.71
N SER A 53 11.05 0.93 9.47
CA SER A 53 12.26 0.46 10.16
C SER A 53 13.41 0.17 9.19
N ALA A 54 13.13 -0.50 8.07
CA ALA A 54 14.14 -0.81 7.06
C ALA A 54 14.71 0.47 6.44
N MET A 55 13.87 1.48 6.15
CA MET A 55 14.30 2.78 5.64
C MET A 55 15.05 3.66 6.68
N GLY A 56 15.06 3.25 7.95
CA GLY A 56 15.54 4.10 9.05
C GLY A 56 14.61 5.29 9.33
N TRP A 57 13.31 5.13 9.05
CA TRP A 57 12.26 6.13 9.23
C TRP A 57 11.37 5.75 10.42
N SER A 58 10.68 6.74 10.99
CA SER A 58 9.68 6.51 12.03
C SER A 58 8.32 6.14 11.42
N MET A 59 7.46 5.50 12.20
CA MET A 59 6.09 5.15 11.81
C MET A 59 5.10 5.87 12.72
N GLU A 60 4.11 6.53 12.12
CA GLU A 60 3.03 7.21 12.82
C GLU A 60 1.67 6.63 12.40
N PHE A 61 0.79 6.43 13.37
CA PHE A 61 -0.59 6.04 13.13
C PHE A 61 -1.49 7.23 13.43
N ALA A 62 -1.96 7.92 12.37
CA ALA A 62 -2.80 9.08 12.55
C ALA A 62 -4.18 8.68 13.10
N LYS A 63 -4.78 9.56 13.90
CA LYS A 63 -6.15 9.40 14.39
C LYS A 63 -7.12 10.13 13.46
N PRO A 64 -8.28 9.55 13.11
CA PRO A 64 -8.78 8.24 13.53
C PRO A 64 -8.06 7.09 12.81
N GLN A 65 -7.88 5.96 13.51
CA GLN A 65 -7.36 4.75 12.91
C GLN A 65 -8.46 3.99 12.16
N PRO A 66 -8.13 3.23 11.10
CA PRO A 66 -9.10 2.37 10.41
C PRO A 66 -9.69 1.34 11.38
N SER A 67 -11.01 1.12 11.32
CA SER A 67 -11.68 0.10 12.14
C SER A 67 -11.25 -1.33 11.80
N PHE A 68 -10.70 -1.54 10.61
CA PHE A 68 -10.16 -2.80 10.14
C PHE A 68 -8.84 -2.55 9.41
N MET A 69 -7.85 -3.40 9.67
CA MET A 69 -6.54 -3.30 9.05
C MET A 69 -6.43 -4.33 7.92
N PRO A 70 -6.41 -3.91 6.64
CA PRO A 70 -6.32 -4.84 5.52
C PRO A 70 -4.97 -5.57 5.54
N SER A 71 -5.00 -6.86 5.18
CA SER A 71 -3.79 -7.59 4.84
C SER A 71 -3.44 -7.35 3.38
N ILE A 72 -2.15 -7.23 3.10
CA ILE A 72 -1.62 -6.96 1.78
C ILE A 72 -0.54 -7.96 1.43
N TYR A 73 -0.42 -8.22 0.14
CA TYR A 73 0.67 -8.98 -0.43
C TYR A 73 1.37 -8.10 -1.44
N ILE A 74 2.65 -7.79 -1.22
CA ILE A 74 3.45 -7.05 -2.18
C ILE A 74 4.73 -7.79 -2.46
N ASP A 75 4.94 -8.02 -3.75
CA ASP A 75 6.14 -8.59 -4.31
C ASP A 75 6.62 -7.63 -5.39
N GLN A 76 7.61 -6.81 -5.03
CA GLN A 76 8.21 -5.86 -5.95
C GLN A 76 9.71 -5.85 -5.81
N HIS A 77 10.37 -5.72 -6.96
CA HIS A 77 11.81 -5.64 -7.07
C HIS A 77 12.21 -4.29 -7.63
N ASP A 78 13.35 -3.77 -7.17
CA ASP A 78 13.99 -2.56 -7.72
C ASP A 78 13.05 -1.34 -7.85
N SER A 79 12.13 -1.18 -6.89
CA SER A 79 11.06 -0.17 -6.94
C SER A 79 11.40 1.05 -6.08
N GLY A 80 11.10 2.24 -6.59
CA GLY A 80 11.29 3.48 -5.81
C GLY A 80 10.24 3.62 -4.70
N VAL A 81 10.52 4.45 -3.68
CA VAL A 81 9.61 4.66 -2.53
C VAL A 81 8.18 4.99 -2.98
N GLN A 82 8.03 5.90 -3.95
CA GLN A 82 6.72 6.31 -4.43
C GLN A 82 5.96 5.19 -5.14
N GLN A 83 6.65 4.37 -5.95
CA GLN A 83 6.05 3.24 -6.67
C GLN A 83 5.56 2.16 -5.69
N MET A 84 6.37 1.89 -4.67
CA MET A 84 6.00 1.01 -3.58
C MET A 84 4.75 1.53 -2.86
N LEU A 85 4.74 2.80 -2.43
CA LEU A 85 3.59 3.38 -1.75
C LEU A 85 2.34 3.33 -2.61
N ASP A 86 2.45 3.57 -3.92
CA ASP A 86 1.35 3.44 -4.85
C ASP A 86 0.85 1.99 -4.96
N ALA A 87 1.75 1.00 -4.96
CA ALA A 87 1.38 -0.42 -4.94
C ALA A 87 0.67 -0.82 -3.64
N ILE A 88 1.14 -0.34 -2.49
CA ILE A 88 0.49 -0.53 -1.19
C ILE A 88 -0.91 0.09 -1.22
N ASN A 89 -0.99 1.37 -1.59
CA ASN A 89 -2.21 2.16 -1.55
C ASN A 89 -3.30 1.63 -2.49
N ARG A 90 -2.94 0.96 -3.60
CA ARG A 90 -3.91 0.26 -4.45
C ARG A 90 -4.64 -0.89 -3.75
N GLN A 91 -4.01 -1.54 -2.78
CA GLN A 91 -4.61 -2.68 -2.08
C GLN A 91 -5.37 -2.26 -0.81
N ILE A 92 -4.91 -1.21 -0.12
CA ILE A 92 -5.48 -0.81 1.18
C ILE A 92 -6.55 0.28 1.09
N MET A 93 -6.59 1.04 0.00
CA MET A 93 -7.64 2.02 -0.22
C MET A 93 -8.98 1.29 -0.52
N PRO A 94 -10.13 1.88 -0.16
CA PRO A 94 -10.32 3.17 0.51
C PRO A 94 -10.25 3.10 2.05
N THR A 95 -9.83 1.97 2.64
CA THR A 95 -9.87 1.76 4.10
C THR A 95 -8.73 2.47 4.82
N ALA A 96 -7.53 2.44 4.25
CA ALA A 96 -6.35 3.10 4.78
C ALA A 96 -5.53 3.71 3.64
N ILE A 97 -4.67 4.66 3.97
CA ILE A 97 -3.64 5.18 3.09
C ILE A 97 -2.33 5.28 3.84
N LEU A 98 -1.24 4.87 3.19
CA LEU A 98 0.12 5.02 3.66
C LEU A 98 0.76 6.19 2.93
N ARG A 99 1.21 7.18 3.68
CA ARG A 99 1.90 8.37 3.16
C ARG A 99 3.35 8.39 3.64
N ALA A 100 4.26 8.82 2.77
CA ALA A 100 5.61 9.18 3.16
C ALA A 100 5.70 10.68 3.39
N GLU A 101 6.35 11.06 4.50
CA GLU A 101 6.73 12.44 4.79
C GLU A 101 8.27 12.50 4.85
N PRO A 102 8.94 12.76 3.72
CA PRO A 102 10.39 12.65 3.59
C PRO A 102 11.17 13.65 4.44
N HIS A 103 10.59 14.83 4.70
CA HIS A 103 11.21 15.88 5.50
C HIS A 103 11.40 15.44 6.95
N ASP A 104 10.42 14.75 7.51
CA ASP A 104 10.42 14.26 8.89
C ASP A 104 10.93 12.82 9.00
N ARG A 105 11.29 12.19 7.87
CA ARG A 105 11.66 10.77 7.76
C ARG A 105 10.64 9.87 8.47
N LYS A 106 9.37 10.03 8.12
CA LYS A 106 8.28 9.26 8.72
C LYS A 106 7.32 8.70 7.67
N LEU A 107 6.77 7.54 7.98
CA LEU A 107 5.61 6.98 7.29
C LEU A 107 4.37 7.18 8.16
N VAL A 108 3.28 7.62 7.55
CA VAL A 108 2.01 7.89 8.24
C VAL A 108 0.92 6.99 7.66
N LEU A 109 0.34 6.13 8.50
CA LEU A 109 -0.84 5.34 8.15
C LEU A 109 -2.08 6.00 8.73
N GLN A 110 -3.06 6.29 7.87
CA GLN A 110 -4.27 7.02 8.27
C GLN A 110 -5.49 6.60 7.46
N VAL A 111 -6.68 7.00 7.92
CA VAL A 111 -7.90 6.93 7.10
C VAL A 111 -7.81 7.98 5.99
N PRO A 112 -7.98 7.60 4.72
CA PRO A 112 -7.90 8.53 3.60
C PRO A 112 -9.05 9.54 3.63
N THR A 113 -8.75 10.76 3.19
CA THR A 113 -9.77 11.80 2.98
C THR A 113 -10.59 11.51 1.72
N LYS A 114 -11.80 12.09 1.62
CA LYS A 114 -12.64 11.97 0.41
C LYS A 114 -11.90 12.40 -0.86
N ALA A 115 -11.09 13.46 -0.79
CA ALA A 115 -10.32 13.96 -1.92
C ALA A 115 -9.26 12.95 -2.40
N GLU A 116 -8.60 12.25 -1.48
CA GLU A 116 -7.61 11.22 -1.82
C GLU A 116 -8.24 9.97 -2.41
N VAL A 117 -9.39 9.55 -1.89
CA VAL A 117 -10.15 8.46 -2.47
C VAL A 117 -10.56 8.84 -3.90
N GLN A 118 -11.03 10.07 -4.11
CA GLN A 118 -11.36 10.55 -5.45
C GLN A 118 -10.14 10.60 -6.38
N ALA A 119 -8.98 11.06 -5.89
CA ALA A 119 -7.74 11.06 -6.65
C ALA A 119 -7.29 9.64 -7.01
N ALA A 120 -7.42 8.68 -6.10
CA ALA A 120 -7.11 7.27 -6.34
C ALA A 120 -8.04 6.64 -7.39
N VAL A 121 -9.33 6.99 -7.36
CA VAL A 121 -10.31 6.58 -8.37
C VAL A 121 -9.94 7.15 -9.75
N LEU A 122 -9.55 8.42 -9.83
CA LEU A 122 -9.08 9.03 -11.08
C LEU A 122 -7.78 8.40 -11.60
N LYS A 123 -6.91 7.93 -10.71
CA LYS A 123 -5.71 7.14 -11.03
C LYS A 123 -6.02 5.70 -11.44
N GLY A 124 -7.29 5.26 -11.39
CA GLY A 124 -7.71 3.92 -11.78
C GLY A 124 -7.41 2.85 -10.72
N TYR A 125 -7.25 3.21 -9.44
CA TYR A 125 -6.94 2.23 -8.38
C TYR A 125 -8.13 1.32 -8.09
N PHE A 126 -9.35 1.80 -8.36
CA PHE A 126 -10.60 1.05 -8.21
C PHE A 126 -11.54 1.42 -9.35
N PRO A 127 -12.45 0.52 -9.78
CA PRO A 127 -13.55 0.91 -10.64
C PRO A 127 -14.33 2.04 -9.96
N THR A 128 -14.62 3.12 -10.69
CA THR A 128 -15.48 4.22 -10.22
C THR A 128 -16.77 3.63 -9.65
N PRO A 129 -17.06 3.75 -8.35
CA PRO A 129 -18.35 3.31 -7.84
C PRO A 129 -19.40 4.22 -8.47
N THR A 130 -20.18 3.66 -9.40
CA THR A 130 -21.25 4.36 -10.11
C THR A 130 -22.34 4.89 -9.17
N SER A 131 -22.32 4.48 -7.90
CA SER A 131 -23.24 4.90 -6.83
C SER A 131 -22.83 6.18 -6.09
N TRP A 132 -21.56 6.62 -6.12
CA TRP A 132 -21.13 7.85 -5.41
C TRP A 132 -21.34 9.13 -6.23
N PHE A 133 -21.47 9.00 -7.55
CA PHE A 133 -21.64 10.12 -8.47
C PHE A 133 -23.10 10.36 -8.91
N LYS A 134 -24.06 9.52 -8.51
CA LYS A 134 -25.49 9.76 -8.73
C LYS A 134 -26.09 10.74 -7.69
N GLY A 135 -25.56 11.95 -7.67
CA GLY A 135 -26.09 13.05 -6.85
C GLY A 135 -26.20 14.39 -7.58
N ALA A 136 -25.58 14.53 -8.76
CA ALA A 136 -25.64 15.77 -9.55
C ALA A 136 -26.54 15.61 -10.78
N LYS A 137 -27.82 15.31 -10.59
CA LYS A 137 -28.83 15.60 -11.62
C LYS A 137 -29.57 16.88 -11.22
N LYS A 138 -29.25 17.93 -11.98
CA LYS A 138 -29.92 19.23 -12.06
C LYS A 138 -31.43 19.11 -11.86
N GLN A 139 -31.99 19.88 -10.93
CA GLN A 139 -33.36 20.37 -11.04
C GLN A 139 -33.30 21.77 -11.67
N PRO A 140 -33.75 21.96 -12.92
CA PRO A 140 -34.28 23.23 -13.34
C PRO A 140 -35.78 23.27 -13.01
N ALA A 141 -36.21 24.33 -12.35
CA ALA A 141 -37.56 24.87 -12.46
C ALA A 141 -37.41 26.31 -12.96
#